data_AF-A0A439TYH3-F1
#
_entry.id   AF-A0A439TYH3-F1
#
_cell.length_a   1.000
_cell.length_b   1.000
_cell.length_c   1.000
_cell.angle_alpha   90.00
_cell.angle_beta   90.00
_cell.angle_gamma   90.00
#
_symmetry.space_group_name_H-M   'P 1'
#
loop_
_entity.id
_entity.type
_entity.pdbx_description
1 polymer ?
#
loop_
_entity_poly.entity_id
_entity_poly.type
_entity_poly.pdbx_seq_one_letter_code
_entity_poly.pdbx_strand_id
1 'polypeptide(L)' 'MAVGVCRIKDGWATRDSVWVRYGDGKELEMPVSEYEKKGYGPAVDDLSECPPNKGNVMPTGPKG' A
#
# COMPACT_ATOMS: atom_id res chain seq x y z
N MET A 1 -15.24 -3.35 -4.75
CA MET A 1 -14.28 -4.38 -4.27
C MET A 1 -12.92 -3.71 -4.15
N ALA A 2 -12.13 -4.06 -3.12
CA ALA A 2 -10.76 -3.57 -2.99
C ALA A 2 -9.81 -4.62 -3.56
N VAL A 3 -8.79 -4.19 -4.29
CA VAL A 3 -7.78 -5.07 -4.88
C VAL A 3 -6.39 -4.66 -4.42
N GLY A 4 -5.55 -5.63 -4.07
CA GLY A 4 -4.15 -5.38 -3.77
C GLY A 4 -3.42 -4.87 -5.01
N VAL A 5 -2.72 -3.74 -4.87
CA VAL A 5 -1.99 -3.10 -5.96
C VAL A 5 -0.52 -3.44 -5.88
N CYS A 6 0.10 -3.19 -4.73
CA CYS A 6 1.52 -3.44 -4.52
C CYS A 6 1.87 -3.47 -3.03
N ARG A 7 2.96 -4.16 -2.68
CA ARG A 7 3.52 -4.23 -1.31
C ARG A 7 4.50 -3.09 -1.07
N ILE A 8 4.37 -2.36 0.02
CA ILE A 8 5.36 -1.39 0.48
C ILE A 8 6.28 -2.09 1.46
N LYS A 9 7.55 -2.14 1.08
CA LYS A 9 8.64 -2.56 1.95
C LYS A 9 9.42 -1.32 2.36
N ASP A 10 9.08 -0.77 3.51
CA ASP A 10 9.84 0.35 4.04
C ASP A 10 11.14 -0.19 4.64
N GLY A 11 12.27 0.17 4.05
CA GLY A 11 13.59 -0.36 4.44
C GLY A 11 13.97 -0.04 5.91
N TRP A 12 13.21 0.82 6.57
CA TRP A 12 13.38 1.22 7.96
C TRP A 12 12.23 0.76 8.88
N ALA A 13 11.10 0.30 8.34
CA ALA A 13 9.99 -0.19 9.15
C ALA A 13 9.97 -1.72 9.19
N THR A 14 9.81 -2.27 10.40
CA THR A 14 9.60 -3.71 10.64
C THR A 14 8.20 -4.19 10.21
N ARG A 15 7.47 -3.41 9.41
CA ARG A 15 6.07 -3.65 9.06
C ARG A 15 5.87 -3.42 7.57
N ASP A 16 5.55 -4.50 6.87
CA ASP A 16 5.10 -4.46 5.49
C ASP A 16 3.66 -3.91 5.41
N SER A 17 3.43 -3.01 4.47
CA SER A 17 2.12 -2.45 4.14
C SER A 17 1.75 -2.81 2.70
N VAL A 18 0.47 -2.68 2.35
CA VAL A 18 -0.07 -2.93 1.01
C VAL A 18 -0.91 -1.74 0.59
N TRP A 19 -0.71 -1.28 -0.64
CA TRP A 19 -1.66 -0.35 -1.27
C TRP A 19 -2.82 -1.13 -1.84
N VAL A 20 -4.03 -0.80 -1.39
CA VAL A 20 -5.27 -1.34 -1.94
C VAL A 20 -6.00 -0.26 -2.72
N ARG A 21 -6.54 -0.62 -3.89
CA ARG A 21 -7.40 0.26 -4.67
C ARG A 21 -8.84 -0.17 -4.55
N TYR A 22 -9.70 0.75 -4.15
CA TYR A 22 -11.14 0.57 -4.08
C TYR A 22 -11.78 0.95 -5.42
N GLY A 23 -12.97 0.40 -5.69
CA GLY A 23 -13.73 0.65 -6.92
C GLY A 23 -14.09 2.13 -7.19
N ASP A 24 -14.00 2.99 -6.16
CA ASP A 24 -14.17 4.44 -6.26
C ASP A 24 -12.91 5.15 -6.81
N GLY A 25 -11.87 4.39 -7.16
CA GLY A 25 -10.57 4.92 -7.58
C GLY A 25 -9.66 5.33 -6.41
N LYS A 26 -10.19 5.41 -5.19
CA LYS A 26 -9.42 5.66 -3.97
C LYS A 26 -8.41 4.54 -3.72
N GLU A 27 -7.20 4.93 -3.42
CA GLU A 27 -6.15 4.04 -2.97
C GLU A 27 -5.88 4.29 -1.47
N LEU A 28 -5.66 3.23 -0.70
CA LEU A 28 -5.37 3.31 0.73
C LEU A 28 -4.21 2.39 1.06
N GLU A 29 -3.31 2.87 1.91
CA GLU A 29 -2.33 2.01 2.55
C GLU A 29 -2.96 1.24 3.71
N MET A 30 -2.76 -0.07 3.75
CA MET A 30 -3.15 -0.89 4.88
C MET A 30 -2.03 -1.88 5.25
N PRO A 31 -1.90 -2.26 6.53
CA PRO A 31 -0.91 -3.26 6.91
C PRO A 31 -1.25 -4.64 6.31
N VAL A 32 -0.23 -5.42 5.97
CA VAL A 32 -0.37 -6.78 5.41
C VAL A 32 -1.32 -7.64 6.24
N SER A 33 -1.20 -7.61 7.56
CA SER A 33 -2.07 -8.40 8.44
C SER A 33 -3.56 -8.07 8.29
N GLU A 34 -3.91 -6.82 8.01
CA GLU A 34 -5.30 -6.44 7.76
C GLU A 34 -5.74 -6.79 6.34
N TYR A 35 -4.83 -6.70 5.36
CA TYR A 35 -5.08 -7.13 3.99
C TYR A 35 -5.46 -8.62 3.93
N GLU A 36 -4.66 -9.47 4.60
CA GLU A 36 -4.88 -10.92 4.67
C GLU A 36 -6.16 -11.26 5.43
N LYS A 37 -6.43 -10.59 6.58
CA LYS A 37 -7.68 -10.77 7.31
C LYS A 37 -8.92 -10.43 6.49
N LYS A 38 -8.82 -9.42 5.61
CA LYS A 38 -9.94 -9.03 4.74
C LYS A 38 -10.10 -9.96 3.54
N GLY A 39 -9.16 -10.88 3.31
CA GLY A 39 -9.22 -11.83 2.19
C GLY A 39 -9.16 -11.13 0.83
N TYR A 40 -8.43 -10.02 0.73
CA TYR A 40 -8.23 -9.33 -0.54
C TYR A 40 -7.33 -10.16 -1.46
N GLY A 41 -7.62 -10.13 -2.75
CA GLY A 41 -6.87 -10.83 -3.78
C GLY A 41 -6.15 -9.86 -4.73
N PRO A 42 -4.96 -10.22 -5.23
CA PRO A 42 -4.18 -11.46 -4.99
C PRO A 42 -3.44 -11.49 -3.64
N ALA A 43 -2.81 -12.62 -3.27
CA ALA A 43 -2.05 -12.73 -2.01
C ALA A 43 -0.90 -11.71 -1.95
N VAL A 44 -0.47 -11.31 -0.75
CA VAL A 44 0.57 -10.28 -0.58
C VAL A 44 1.90 -10.69 -1.21
N ASP A 45 2.26 -11.97 -1.14
CA ASP A 45 3.47 -12.50 -1.79
C ASP A 45 3.43 -12.41 -3.32
N ASP A 46 2.24 -12.41 -3.92
CA ASP A 46 2.02 -12.21 -5.36
C ASP A 46 2.05 -10.73 -5.75
N LEU A 47 1.97 -9.81 -4.78
CA LEU A 47 2.02 -8.38 -5.05
C LEU A 47 3.46 -7.93 -5.31
N SER A 48 3.65 -7.21 -6.42
CA SER A 48 4.91 -6.55 -6.72
C SER A 48 5.23 -5.45 -5.69
N GLU A 49 6.50 -5.15 -5.49
CA GLU A 49 6.93 -4.04 -4.64
C GLU A 49 6.48 -2.70 -5.22
N CYS A 50 5.83 -1.88 -4.39
CA CYS A 50 5.51 -0.51 -4.77
C CYS A 50 6.82 0.23 -5.06
N PRO A 51 6.87 1.06 -6.10
CA PRO A 51 8.03 1.88 -6.35
C PRO A 51 8.28 2.78 -5.12
N PRO A 52 9.55 3.02 -4.74
CA PRO A 52 9.91 3.77 -3.53
C PRO A 52 9.37 5.22 -3.50
N ASN A 53 8.85 5.71 -4.64
CA ASN A 53 8.23 7.04 -4.78
C ASN A 53 6.70 7.06 -4.66
N LYS A 54 6.01 5.92 -4.50
CA LYS A 54 4.54 5.95 -4.33
C LYS A 54 4.10 6.33 -2.92
N GLY A 55 4.88 5.98 -1.90
CA GLY A 55 4.64 6.38 -0.50
C GLY A 55 5.23 7.76 -0.15
N ASN A 56 6.11 8.30 -0.99
CA ASN A 56 6.75 9.59 -0.79
C ASN A 56 6.00 10.74 -1.48
N VAL A 57 4.66 10.72 -1.40
CA VAL A 57 3.93 11.99 -1.28
C VAL A 57 4.22 12.53 0.12
N MET A 58 5.44 13.04 0.29
CA MET A 58 5.71 14.06 1.29
C MET A 58 4.52 15.04 1.20
N PRO A 59 3.91 15.48 2.31
CA PRO A 59 3.13 16.70 2.21
C PRO A 59 4.12 17.75 1.70
N THR A 60 4.04 18.09 0.41
CA THR A 60 4.54 19.36 -0.09
C THR A 60 3.63 20.42 0.53
N GLY A 61 3.74 20.58 1.85
CA GLY A 61 3.47 21.85 2.45
C GLY A 61 4.40 22.83 1.75
N PRO A 62 3.89 23.89 1.13
CA PRO A 62 4.78 24.97 0.76
C PRO A 62 5.43 25.45 2.06
N LYS A 63 6.74 25.23 2.19
CA LYS A 63 7.58 26.18 2.94
C LYS A 63 7.65 27.41 2.05
N GLY A 64 6.83 28.42 2.36
CA GLY A 64 6.78 29.70 1.67
C GLY A 64 5.82 30.63 2.36
#